data_AF-A0A1B9NKS5-F1
#
_entry.id   AF-A0A1B9NKS5-F1
#
_cell.length_a   1.000
_cell.length_b   1.000
_cell.length_c   1.000
_cell.angle_alpha   90.00
_cell.angle_beta   90.00
_cell.angle_gamma   90.00
#
_symmetry.space_group_name_H-M   'P 1'
#
loop_
_entity.id
_entity.type
_entity.pdbx_description
1 polymer ?
#
loop_
_entity_poly.entity_id
_entity_poly.type
_entity_poly.pdbx_seq_one_letter_code
_entity_poly.pdbx_strand_id
1 'polypeptide(L)'
;MKAGKEASATQIPVDENRFVLPDIPRVAQSRINVANVTHDNGKVRGFKYAMGKHGINATIPNKSRFVITNDEVKMLLQRSDIVNKPVYNPIQIGGKVEVDKFVRQVGVDKIIGIDQSGRKTSILTIITDKKGNLINTFPGKL
;
A
#
# COMPACT_ATOMS: atom_id res chain seq x y z
N MET A 1 -32.38 -6.97 -10.81
CA MET A 1 -31.08 -7.52 -10.39
C MET A 1 -30.48 -6.55 -9.37
N LYS A 2 -30.38 -6.94 -8.09
CA LYS A 2 -29.69 -6.09 -7.09
C LYS A 2 -28.19 -6.16 -7.42
N ALA A 3 -27.61 -5.04 -7.84
CA ALA A 3 -26.16 -4.91 -7.88
C ALA A 3 -25.65 -5.27 -6.48
N GLY A 4 -24.90 -6.36 -6.38
CA GLY A 4 -24.23 -6.72 -5.14
C GLY A 4 -23.35 -5.54 -4.76
N LYS A 5 -23.59 -4.95 -3.59
CA LYS A 5 -22.76 -3.87 -3.07
C LYS A 5 -21.36 -4.45 -2.92
N GLU A 6 -20.44 -4.14 -3.83
CA GLU A 6 -19.04 -4.51 -3.67
C GLU A 6 -18.59 -4.05 -2.28
N ALA A 7 -17.99 -4.96 -1.51
CA ALA A 7 -17.57 -4.65 -0.16
C ALA A 7 -16.52 -3.54 -0.20
N SER A 8 -16.86 -2.39 0.38
CA SER A 8 -16.02 -1.20 0.32
C SER A 8 -14.81 -1.34 1.24
N ALA A 9 -13.63 -0.96 0.74
CA ALA A 9 -12.42 -0.88 1.53
C ALA A 9 -12.63 0.05 2.74
N THR A 10 -12.13 -0.35 3.89
CA THR A 10 -12.24 0.41 5.14
C THR A 10 -10.96 1.20 5.37
N GLN A 11 -11.09 2.47 5.79
CA GLN A 11 -9.93 3.24 6.22
C GLN A 11 -9.43 2.69 7.56
N ILE A 12 -8.15 2.34 7.64
CA ILE A 12 -7.56 1.90 8.91
C ILE A 12 -7.24 3.12 9.79
N PRO A 13 -7.50 3.05 11.10
CA PRO A 13 -7.04 4.07 12.05
C PRO A 13 -5.54 4.27 11.95
N VAL A 14 -5.13 5.52 11.86
CA VAL A 14 -3.74 5.92 11.69
C VAL A 14 -3.10 6.14 13.06
N ASP A 15 -1.86 5.69 13.20
CA ASP A 15 -1.04 5.99 14.37
C ASP A 15 -0.36 7.35 14.17
N GLU A 16 -0.80 8.36 14.93
CA GLU A 16 -0.33 9.74 14.83
C GLU A 16 1.16 9.91 15.17
N ASN A 17 1.76 8.95 15.89
CA ASN A 17 3.20 8.94 16.14
C ASN A 17 4.01 8.46 14.92
N ARG A 18 3.34 7.91 13.91
CA ARG A 18 3.96 7.29 12.73
C ARG A 18 3.53 7.95 11.42
N PHE A 19 2.49 8.77 11.45
CA PHE A 19 1.90 9.35 10.26
C PHE A 19 1.29 10.72 10.54
N VAL A 20 1.37 11.60 9.55
CA VAL A 20 0.67 12.88 9.55
C VAL A 20 -0.11 13.05 8.25
N LEU A 21 -1.17 13.86 8.28
CA LEU A 21 -1.81 14.31 7.06
C LEU A 21 -0.83 15.19 6.27
N PRO A 22 -0.69 14.97 4.95
CA PRO A 22 0.15 15.80 4.10
C PRO A 22 -0.49 17.16 3.90
N ASP A 23 0.31 18.23 3.97
CA ASP A 23 -0.16 19.59 3.61
C ASP A 23 -0.62 19.67 2.15
N ILE A 24 0.08 18.92 1.27
CA ILE A 24 -0.25 18.86 -0.16
C ILE A 24 -0.14 17.39 -0.62
N PRO A 25 -1.25 16.61 -0.64
CA PRO A 25 -1.22 15.20 -1.04
C PRO A 25 -0.99 15.01 -2.55
N ARG A 26 -1.18 16.06 -3.35
CA ARG A 26 -0.94 16.08 -4.81
C ARG A 26 -1.69 14.93 -5.51
N VAL A 27 -1.10 14.40 -6.57
CA VAL A 27 -1.66 13.31 -7.39
C VAL A 27 -1.73 12.00 -6.59
N ALA A 28 -0.93 11.84 -5.53
CA ALA A 28 -0.95 10.64 -4.70
C ALA A 28 -2.29 10.42 -3.97
N GLN A 29 -3.08 11.48 -3.75
CA GLN A 29 -4.42 11.37 -3.15
C GLN A 29 -5.37 10.50 -3.98
N SER A 30 -5.25 10.56 -5.31
CA SER A 30 -6.24 10.02 -6.25
C SER A 30 -5.62 9.07 -7.30
N ARG A 31 -4.37 8.65 -7.11
CA ARG A 31 -3.68 7.80 -8.10
C ARG A 31 -2.74 6.80 -7.44
N ILE A 32 -2.80 5.58 -7.97
CA ILE A 32 -1.79 4.54 -7.80
C ILE A 32 -1.39 4.05 -9.20
N ASN A 33 -0.24 4.50 -9.70
CA ASN A 33 0.33 4.02 -10.95
C ASN A 33 1.09 2.71 -10.69
N VAL A 34 0.44 1.58 -11.02
CA VAL A 34 0.92 0.21 -10.80
C VAL A 34 1.87 -0.25 -11.94
N ALA A 35 2.78 0.63 -12.35
CA ALA A 35 3.80 0.28 -13.34
C ALA A 35 4.75 -0.79 -12.79
N ASN A 36 5.21 -1.70 -13.67
CA ASN A 36 6.16 -2.76 -13.30
C ASN A 36 7.47 -2.18 -12.75
N VAL A 37 7.90 -1.05 -13.33
CA VAL A 37 9.11 -0.33 -12.96
C VAL A 37 8.77 1.12 -12.69
N THR A 38 9.17 1.59 -11.51
CA THR A 38 9.15 3.00 -11.09
C THR A 38 10.48 3.32 -10.39
N HIS A 39 10.66 4.52 -9.86
CA HIS A 39 11.89 4.91 -9.19
C HIS A 39 11.62 5.66 -7.88
N ASP A 40 12.49 5.46 -6.90
CA ASP A 40 12.51 6.18 -5.62
C ASP A 40 13.97 6.46 -5.29
N ASN A 41 14.38 7.73 -5.32
CA ASN A 41 15.77 8.16 -5.07
C ASN A 41 16.81 7.35 -5.86
N GLY A 42 16.61 7.21 -7.18
CA GLY A 42 17.50 6.47 -8.08
C GLY A 42 17.42 4.94 -8.00
N LYS A 43 16.60 4.38 -7.09
CA LYS A 43 16.42 2.93 -6.95
C LYS A 43 15.24 2.44 -7.75
N VAL A 44 15.39 1.29 -8.41
CA VAL A 44 14.28 0.60 -9.11
C VAL A 44 13.24 0.13 -8.11
N ARG A 45 11.99 0.53 -8.35
CA ARG A 45 10.80 0.25 -7.54
C ARG A 45 9.66 -0.24 -8.45
N GLY A 46 8.44 -0.24 -7.94
CA GLY A 46 7.23 -0.55 -8.69
C GLY A 46 6.69 -1.93 -8.39
N PHE A 47 5.75 -2.37 -9.23
CA PHE A 47 5.01 -3.59 -8.96
C PHE A 47 5.90 -4.85 -8.95
N LYS A 48 6.87 -4.94 -9.89
CA LYS A 48 7.81 -6.07 -9.92
C LYS A 48 8.69 -6.11 -8.67
N TYR A 49 9.13 -4.95 -8.18
CA TYR A 49 9.89 -4.85 -6.93
C TYR A 49 9.05 -5.34 -5.74
N ALA A 50 7.83 -4.84 -5.60
CA ALA A 50 6.92 -5.23 -4.51
C ALA A 50 6.62 -6.73 -4.53
N MET A 51 6.26 -7.30 -5.68
CA MET A 51 5.97 -8.73 -5.80
C MET A 51 7.21 -9.61 -5.60
N GLY A 52 8.40 -9.14 -5.97
CA GLY A 52 9.65 -9.85 -5.66
C GLY A 52 10.00 -9.89 -4.17
N LYS A 53 9.46 -8.95 -3.36
CA LYS A 53 9.68 -8.89 -1.91
C LYS A 53 8.54 -9.51 -1.10
N HIS A 54 7.31 -9.37 -1.57
CA HIS A 54 6.10 -9.64 -0.81
C HIS A 54 5.08 -10.52 -1.55
N GLY A 55 5.29 -10.83 -2.83
CA GLY A 55 4.34 -11.61 -3.62
C GLY A 55 4.13 -13.03 -3.11
N ILE A 56 3.13 -13.73 -3.66
CA ILE A 56 2.76 -15.09 -3.21
C ILE A 56 3.92 -16.08 -3.27
N ASN A 57 4.80 -15.93 -4.27
CA ASN A 57 5.98 -16.75 -4.50
C ASN A 57 7.27 -16.15 -3.92
N ALA A 58 7.19 -15.05 -3.15
CA ALA A 58 8.37 -14.45 -2.54
C ALA A 58 8.91 -15.32 -1.40
N THR A 59 10.22 -15.55 -1.41
CA THR A 59 10.94 -16.39 -0.44
C THR A 59 11.79 -15.56 0.53
N ILE A 60 11.61 -14.24 0.56
CA ILE A 60 12.41 -13.35 1.40
C ILE A 60 12.03 -13.55 2.87
N PRO A 61 12.99 -13.95 3.74
CA PRO A 61 12.70 -14.17 5.15
C PRO A 61 12.36 -12.85 5.87
N ASN A 62 11.59 -12.95 6.96
CA ASN A 62 11.22 -11.82 7.82
C ASN A 62 10.53 -10.65 7.07
N LYS A 63 9.78 -10.96 6.01
CA LYS A 63 8.94 -10.02 5.28
C LYS A 63 7.50 -10.50 5.30
N SER A 64 6.57 -9.56 5.32
CA SER A 64 5.18 -9.87 5.06
C SER A 64 5.02 -10.42 3.64
N ARG A 65 4.04 -11.31 3.46
CA ARG A 65 3.84 -12.04 2.21
C ARG A 65 2.35 -12.10 1.86
N PHE A 66 2.02 -11.76 0.62
CA PHE A 66 0.70 -11.95 0.07
C PHE A 66 0.41 -13.45 -0.04
N VAL A 67 -0.83 -13.84 0.21
CA VAL A 67 -1.33 -15.20 -0.04
C VAL A 67 -2.31 -15.25 -1.20
N ILE A 68 -2.59 -14.09 -1.80
CA ILE A 68 -3.35 -13.91 -3.04
C ILE A 68 -2.39 -13.77 -4.23
N THR A 69 -2.90 -13.99 -5.45
CA THR A 69 -2.07 -13.86 -6.66
C THR A 69 -1.59 -12.43 -6.89
N ASN A 70 -0.49 -12.27 -7.62
CA ASN A 70 0.00 -10.94 -7.98
C ASN A 70 -1.06 -10.16 -8.78
N ASP A 71 -1.81 -10.82 -9.66
CA ASP A 71 -2.89 -10.18 -10.41
C ASP A 71 -4.02 -9.70 -9.49
N GLU A 72 -4.38 -10.46 -8.45
CA GLU A 72 -5.30 -9.99 -7.43
C GLU A 72 -4.78 -8.77 -6.66
N VAL A 73 -3.49 -8.74 -6.31
CA VAL A 73 -2.89 -7.53 -5.71
C VAL A 73 -3.00 -6.34 -6.67
N LYS A 74 -2.70 -6.55 -7.96
CA LYS A 74 -2.78 -5.50 -8.98
C LYS A 74 -4.21 -4.96 -9.12
N MET A 75 -5.22 -5.84 -9.12
CA MET A 75 -6.63 -5.44 -9.13
C MET A 75 -7.00 -4.62 -7.89
N LEU A 76 -6.56 -5.03 -6.68
CA LEU A 76 -6.80 -4.26 -5.46
C LEU A 76 -6.22 -2.84 -5.56
N LEU A 77 -5.00 -2.69 -6.05
CA LEU A 77 -4.34 -1.39 -6.22
C LEU A 77 -5.06 -0.45 -7.19
N GLN A 78 -5.94 -0.97 -8.04
CA GLN A 78 -6.69 -0.22 -9.05
C GLN A 78 -8.16 0.02 -8.67
N ARG A 79 -8.65 -0.58 -7.57
CA ARG A 79 -10.02 -0.36 -7.12
C ARG A 79 -10.24 1.09 -6.69
N SER A 80 -11.32 1.71 -7.16
CA SER A 80 -11.64 3.11 -6.89
C SER A 80 -11.84 3.40 -5.40
N ASP A 81 -12.46 2.47 -4.68
CA ASP A 81 -12.68 2.58 -3.24
C ASP A 81 -11.39 2.49 -2.41
N ILE A 82 -10.33 1.91 -2.96
CA ILE A 82 -8.97 1.94 -2.40
C ILE A 82 -8.26 3.22 -2.83
N VAL A 83 -8.25 3.56 -4.12
CA VAL A 83 -7.55 4.73 -4.69
C VAL A 83 -8.02 6.06 -4.11
N ASN A 84 -9.27 6.15 -3.65
CA ASN A 84 -9.86 7.40 -3.13
C ASN A 84 -9.75 7.57 -1.60
N LYS A 85 -9.23 6.59 -0.85
CA LYS A 85 -8.90 6.77 0.58
C LYS A 85 -7.87 7.88 0.85
N PRO A 86 -7.76 8.41 2.07
CA PRO A 86 -6.70 9.32 2.43
C PRO A 86 -5.29 8.72 2.28
N VAL A 87 -4.31 9.58 1.99
CA VAL A 87 -2.87 9.27 2.12
C VAL A 87 -2.26 10.05 3.28
N TYR A 88 -1.15 9.54 3.80
CA TYR A 88 -0.42 10.12 4.92
C TYR A 88 1.08 10.15 4.61
N ASN A 89 1.80 11.15 5.11
CA ASN A 89 3.26 11.10 5.12
C ASN A 89 3.73 10.29 6.33
N PRO A 90 4.69 9.35 6.18
CA PRO A 90 5.23 8.63 7.31
C PRO A 90 6.23 9.51 8.10
N ILE A 91 6.27 9.29 9.41
CA ILE A 91 7.21 9.92 10.34
C ILE A 91 8.36 8.94 10.59
N GLN A 92 9.59 9.38 10.34
CA GLN A 92 10.81 8.63 10.62
C GLN A 92 11.13 8.64 12.12
N ILE A 93 12.01 7.71 12.53
CA ILE A 93 12.65 7.76 13.84
C ILE A 93 13.32 9.13 14.00
N GLY A 94 13.01 9.83 15.09
CA GLY A 94 13.46 11.22 15.34
C GLY A 94 12.47 12.30 14.89
N GLY A 95 11.26 11.94 14.47
CA GLY A 95 10.15 12.89 14.24
C GLY A 95 10.15 13.56 12.86
N LYS A 96 11.09 13.22 11.97
CA LYS A 96 11.15 13.79 10.63
C LYS A 96 10.08 13.21 9.72
N VAL A 97 9.24 14.06 9.13
CA VAL A 97 8.21 13.67 8.16
C VAL A 97 8.84 13.41 6.78
N GLU A 98 8.55 12.26 6.16
CA GLU A 98 8.93 11.98 4.76
C GLU A 98 7.92 12.59 3.78
N VAL A 99 8.06 13.88 3.49
CA VAL A 99 7.11 14.63 2.64
C VAL A 99 6.99 14.12 1.19
N ASP A 100 7.99 13.38 0.69
CA ASP A 100 7.99 12.82 -0.66
C ASP A 100 7.35 11.42 -0.76
N LYS A 101 6.91 10.83 0.36
CA LYS A 101 6.26 9.51 0.40
C LYS A 101 4.85 9.59 0.92
N PHE A 102 3.95 8.92 0.23
CA PHE A 102 2.52 8.91 0.54
C PHE A 102 2.11 7.47 0.83
N VAL A 103 1.65 7.24 2.06
CA VAL A 103 1.25 5.93 2.56
C VAL A 103 -0.26 5.87 2.67
N ARG A 104 -0.82 4.78 2.19
CA ARG A 104 -2.24 4.44 2.30
C ARG A 104 -2.38 3.08 2.94
N GLN A 105 -3.19 3.00 3.99
CA GLN A 105 -3.48 1.76 4.70
C GLN A 105 -4.99 1.52 4.69
N VAL A 106 -5.39 0.42 4.07
CA VAL A 106 -6.81 0.08 3.89
C VAL A 106 -7.06 -1.35 4.32
N GLY A 107 -8.18 -1.58 4.97
CA GLY A 107 -8.71 -2.92 5.20
C GLY A 107 -9.52 -3.35 3.99
N VAL A 108 -9.30 -4.57 3.51
CA VAL A 108 -10.16 -5.21 2.51
C VAL A 108 -10.99 -6.31 3.16
N ASP A 109 -11.96 -6.83 2.42
CA ASP A 109 -12.98 -7.77 2.86
C ASP A 109 -12.51 -9.24 2.92
N LYS A 110 -11.24 -9.50 2.65
CA LYS A 110 -10.64 -10.84 2.73
C LYS A 110 -9.23 -10.81 3.30
N ILE A 111 -8.77 -11.95 3.80
CA ILE A 111 -7.35 -12.14 4.13
C ILE A 111 -6.55 -12.11 2.82
N ILE A 112 -5.58 -11.20 2.75
CA ILE A 112 -4.73 -11.02 1.58
C ILE A 112 -3.29 -11.45 1.83
N GLY A 113 -2.89 -11.63 3.08
CA GLY A 113 -1.52 -11.99 3.39
C GLY A 113 -1.25 -12.35 4.83
N ILE A 114 0.03 -12.53 5.10
CA ILE A 114 0.65 -12.68 6.40
C ILE A 114 1.49 -11.44 6.65
N ASP A 115 1.26 -10.72 7.75
CA ASP A 115 2.02 -9.53 8.12
C ASP A 115 3.45 -9.87 8.61
N GLN A 116 4.26 -8.86 8.93
CA GLN A 116 5.64 -9.06 9.38
C GLN A 116 5.75 -9.79 10.73
N SER A 117 4.66 -9.82 11.51
CA SER A 117 4.58 -10.56 12.79
C SER A 117 4.12 -12.02 12.62
N GLY A 118 3.87 -12.47 11.38
CA GLY A 118 3.41 -13.83 11.11
C GLY A 118 1.90 -14.01 11.21
N ARG A 119 1.12 -12.94 11.35
CA ARG A 119 -0.35 -13.01 11.50
C ARG A 119 -1.07 -12.80 10.18
N LYS A 120 -2.16 -13.54 9.96
CA LYS A 120 -3.06 -13.31 8.83
C LYS A 120 -3.60 -11.87 8.88
N THR A 121 -3.68 -11.22 7.73
CA THR A 121 -4.12 -9.82 7.63
C THR A 121 -4.93 -9.54 6.38
N SER A 122 -5.91 -8.67 6.53
CA SER A 122 -6.68 -8.04 5.44
C SER A 122 -6.24 -6.60 5.17
N ILE A 123 -5.19 -6.12 5.82
CA ILE A 123 -4.69 -4.76 5.64
C ILE A 123 -3.73 -4.73 4.45
N LEU A 124 -3.98 -3.82 3.51
CA LEU A 124 -3.09 -3.50 2.41
C LEU A 124 -2.40 -2.16 2.68
N THR A 125 -1.07 -2.17 2.73
CA THR A 125 -0.27 -0.95 2.75
C THR A 125 0.26 -0.65 1.35
N ILE A 126 0.13 0.60 0.93
CA ILE A 126 0.53 1.11 -0.38
C ILE A 126 1.39 2.35 -0.16
N ILE A 127 2.55 2.40 -0.82
CA ILE A 127 3.48 3.53 -0.74
C ILE A 127 3.68 4.07 -2.15
N THR A 128 3.43 5.36 -2.34
CA THR A 128 3.63 6.06 -3.62
C THR A 128 4.53 7.29 -3.46
N ASP A 129 5.08 7.76 -4.57
CA ASP A 129 5.68 9.09 -4.66
C ASP A 129 4.58 10.16 -4.84
N LYS A 130 4.98 11.44 -4.87
CA LYS A 130 4.08 12.59 -5.09
C LYS A 130 3.30 12.59 -6.42
N LYS A 131 3.72 11.80 -7.41
CA LYS A 131 3.05 11.63 -8.71
C LYS A 131 2.10 10.42 -8.71
N GLY A 132 1.98 9.71 -7.58
CA GLY A 132 1.21 8.48 -7.44
C GLY A 132 1.91 7.25 -8.00
N ASN A 133 3.21 7.30 -8.31
CA ASN A 133 3.94 6.11 -8.77
C ASN A 133 4.16 5.14 -7.62
N LEU A 134 3.82 3.87 -7.82
CA LEU A 134 3.99 2.84 -6.80
C LEU A 134 5.47 2.69 -6.44
N ILE A 135 5.82 2.93 -5.18
CA ILE A 135 7.15 2.65 -4.62
C ILE A 135 7.20 1.22 -4.08
N ASN A 136 6.20 0.85 -3.26
CA ASN A 136 6.07 -0.49 -2.70
C ASN A 136 4.61 -0.79 -2.28
N THR A 137 4.26 -2.05 -2.13
CA THR A 137 3.02 -2.50 -1.47
C THR A 137 3.25 -3.82 -0.75
N PHE A 138 2.56 -4.03 0.37
CA PHE A 138 2.66 -5.25 1.14
C PHE A 138 1.43 -5.45 2.05
N PRO A 139 1.16 -6.69 2.49
CA PRO A 139 0.10 -6.95 3.46
C PRO A 139 0.57 -6.62 4.88
N GLY A 140 -0.33 -6.05 5.67
CA GLY A 140 -0.09 -5.60 7.04
C GLY A 140 0.09 -4.09 7.15
N LYS A 141 0.29 -3.61 8.38
CA LYS A 141 0.60 -2.21 8.66
C LYS A 141 2.10 -1.96 8.44
N LEU A 142 2.45 -0.78 7.90
CA LEU A 142 3.79 -0.21 7.96
C LEU A 142 4.16 0.01 9.41
#